data_AF-A0A3D5YGK3-F1
#
_entry.id   AF-A0A3D5YGK3-F1
#
_cell.length_a   1.000
_cell.length_b   1.000
_cell.length_c   1.000
_cell.angle_alpha   90.00
_cell.angle_beta   90.00
_cell.angle_gamma   90.00
#
_symmetry.space_group_name_H-M   'P 1'
#
loop_
_entity.id
_entity.type
_entity.pdbx_description
1 polymer ?
#
loop_
_entity_poly.entity_id
_entity_poly.type
_entity_poly.pdbx_seq_one_letter_code
_entity_poly.pdbx_strand_id
1 'polypeptide(L)'
;MVFVQIPECAKPFYLPLQKSILEAGAHPIFEYYPDGVSRHFYEHAADEQITFYPEHFLHGKVQQMTHVISVIAEADKYELKGVDPQKMAARVSSRKPYIEKRTQKELEGKMTWTLGLYGTPAMAEEV
;
A
#
# COMPACT_ATOMS: atom_id res chain seq x y z
N MET A 1 -7.52 6.60 13.92
CA MET A 1 -7.09 5.27 13.44
C MET A 1 -5.92 5.47 12.50
N VAL A 2 -4.85 4.68 12.67
CA VAL A 2 -3.67 4.74 11.81
C VAL A 2 -3.70 3.55 10.88
N PHE A 3 -3.73 3.79 9.57
CA PHE A 3 -3.62 2.72 8.58
C PHE A 3 -2.14 2.56 8.21
N VAL A 4 -1.61 1.35 8.36
CA VAL A 4 -0.19 1.07 8.11
C VAL A 4 -0.07 0.10 6.95
N GLN A 5 0.70 0.46 5.94
CA GLN A 5 1.03 -0.40 4.80
C GLN A 5 2.47 -0.85 4.95
N ILE A 6 2.71 -2.16 4.97
CA ILE A 6 4.04 -2.71 5.17
C ILE A 6 4.25 -4.00 4.35
N PRO A 7 5.27 -4.04 3.47
CA PRO A 7 5.62 -5.24 2.72
C PRO A 7 6.29 -6.28 3.63
N GLU A 8 6.28 -7.54 3.20
CA GLU A 8 6.91 -8.67 3.91
C GLU A 8 8.42 -8.47 4.12
N CYS A 9 9.14 -7.92 3.14
CA CYS A 9 10.57 -7.63 3.26
C CYS A 9 10.89 -6.60 4.34
N ALA A 10 9.90 -5.84 4.81
CA ALA A 10 10.01 -4.92 5.95
C ALA A 10 9.48 -5.49 7.27
N LYS A 11 9.17 -6.79 7.35
CA LYS A 11 8.66 -7.47 8.55
C LYS A 11 9.44 -7.15 9.84
N PRO A 12 10.79 -7.03 9.86
CA PRO A 12 11.51 -6.66 11.09
C PRO A 12 11.08 -5.30 11.67
N PHE A 13 10.57 -4.39 10.84
CA PHE A 13 10.06 -3.08 11.26
C PHE A 13 8.63 -3.12 11.82
N TYR A 14 7.89 -4.21 11.59
CA TYR A 14 6.48 -4.34 11.98
C TYR A 14 6.27 -4.11 13.48
N LEU A 15 6.98 -4.88 14.34
CA LEU A 15 6.78 -4.84 15.78
C LEU A 15 7.22 -3.50 16.40
N PRO A 16 8.40 -2.93 16.06
CA PRO A 16 8.77 -1.59 16.51
C PRO A 16 7.75 -0.51 16.10
N LEU A 17 7.26 -0.55 14.85
CA LEU A 17 6.27 0.41 14.37
C LEU A 17 4.93 0.27 15.11
N GLN A 18 4.45 -0.96 15.29
CA GLN A 18 3.22 -1.22 16.04
C GLN A 18 3.33 -0.74 17.49
N LYS A 19 4.46 -1.03 18.15
CA LYS A 19 4.73 -0.58 19.52
C LYS A 19 4.62 0.94 19.63
N SER A 20 5.29 1.68 18.75
CA SER A 20 5.26 3.15 18.74
C SER A 20 3.84 3.70 18.55
N ILE A 21 3.03 3.10 17.67
CA ILE A 21 1.66 3.55 17.43
C ILE A 21 0.77 3.29 18.64
N LEU A 22 0.92 2.13 19.28
CA LEU A 22 0.16 1.77 20.49
C LEU A 22 0.56 2.64 21.69
N GLU A 23 1.85 2.92 21.87
CA GLU A 23 2.36 3.82 22.91
C GLU A 23 1.87 5.26 22.73
N ALA A 24 1.61 5.69 21.48
CA ALA A 24 0.95 6.96 21.18
C ALA A 24 -0.58 6.95 21.44
N GLY A 25 -1.16 5.85 21.92
CA GLY A 25 -2.58 5.72 22.21
C GLY A 25 -3.48 5.60 20.98
N ALA A 26 -2.91 5.31 19.81
CA ALA A 26 -3.66 5.20 18.57
C ALA A 26 -4.12 3.75 18.28
N HIS A 27 -5.03 3.60 17.32
CA HIS A 27 -5.57 2.31 16.88
C HIS A 27 -4.99 1.95 15.50
N PRO A 28 -3.96 1.09 15.41
CA PRO A 28 -3.38 0.67 14.13
C PRO A 28 -4.22 -0.41 13.43
N ILE A 29 -4.34 -0.31 12.11
CA ILE A 29 -4.72 -1.40 11.22
C ILE A 29 -3.57 -1.61 10.24
N PHE A 30 -3.01 -2.82 10.23
CA PHE A 30 -1.90 -3.17 9.36
C PHE A 30 -2.39 -3.90 8.10
N GLU A 31 -2.00 -3.38 6.95
CA GLU A 31 -2.03 -4.02 5.64
C GLU A 31 -0.65 -4.60 5.39
N TYR A 32 -0.46 -5.83 5.87
CA TYR A 32 0.72 -6.64 5.59
C TYR A 32 0.50 -7.39 4.28
N TYR A 33 1.41 -7.24 3.33
CA TYR A 33 1.31 -7.89 2.03
C TYR A 33 2.59 -8.66 1.70
N PRO A 34 2.46 -9.88 1.12
CA PRO A 34 3.60 -10.71 0.76
C PRO A 34 4.37 -10.10 -0.41
N ASP A 35 5.65 -10.43 -0.49
CA ASP A 35 6.51 -10.02 -1.62
C ASP A 35 6.33 -10.98 -2.81
N GLY A 36 6.64 -10.52 -4.03
CA GLY A 36 6.73 -11.39 -5.21
C GLY A 36 5.39 -11.91 -5.76
N VAL A 37 4.26 -11.40 -5.30
CA VAL A 37 2.92 -11.86 -5.71
C VAL A 37 2.28 -11.03 -6.82
N SER A 38 2.81 -9.84 -7.11
CA SER A 38 2.21 -8.88 -8.02
C SER A 38 2.27 -9.38 -9.46
N ARG A 39 3.41 -9.96 -9.88
CA ARG A 39 3.55 -10.59 -11.21
C ARG A 39 2.51 -11.68 -11.42
N HIS A 40 2.41 -12.61 -10.47
CA HIS A 40 1.46 -13.70 -10.51
C HIS A 40 0.02 -13.20 -10.66
N PHE A 41 -0.36 -12.12 -9.96
CA PHE A 41 -1.67 -11.49 -10.17
C PHE A 41 -1.88 -11.04 -11.62
N TYR A 42 -0.93 -10.32 -12.23
CA TYR A 42 -1.10 -9.82 -13.60
C TYR A 42 -1.02 -10.91 -14.69
N GLU A 43 -0.28 -11.99 -14.44
CA GLU A 43 -0.18 -13.14 -15.34
C GLU A 43 -1.50 -13.94 -15.40
N HIS A 44 -2.23 -14.00 -14.29
CA HIS A 44 -3.43 -14.86 -14.18
C HIS A 44 -4.76 -14.11 -14.14
N ALA A 45 -4.78 -12.82 -13.77
CA ALA A 45 -6.02 -12.07 -13.66
C ALA A 45 -6.60 -11.71 -15.04
N ALA A 46 -7.91 -11.89 -15.17
CA ALA A 46 -8.71 -11.35 -16.27
C ALA A 46 -8.92 -9.84 -16.10
N ASP A 47 -9.27 -9.15 -17.19
CA ASP A 47 -9.44 -7.70 -17.21
C ASP A 47 -10.49 -7.21 -16.20
N GLU A 48 -11.58 -7.96 -16.02
CA GLU A 48 -12.61 -7.67 -15.01
C GLU A 48 -12.05 -7.74 -13.57
N GLN A 49 -11.14 -8.68 -13.29
CA GLN A 49 -10.51 -8.81 -11.97
C GLN A 49 -9.45 -7.72 -11.72
N ILE A 50 -8.74 -7.32 -12.77
CA ILE A 50 -7.77 -6.21 -12.72
C ILE A 50 -8.50 -4.90 -12.42
N THR A 51 -9.63 -4.67 -13.10
CA THR A 51 -10.41 -3.44 -13.01
C THR A 51 -11.45 -3.44 -11.88
N PHE A 52 -11.72 -4.58 -11.23
CA PHE A 52 -12.66 -4.68 -10.11
C PHE A 52 -12.34 -3.66 -9.01
N TYR A 53 -13.29 -2.77 -8.72
CA TYR A 53 -13.18 -1.75 -7.68
C TYR A 53 -13.99 -2.16 -6.43
N PRO A 54 -13.33 -2.57 -5.32
CA PRO A 54 -14.02 -2.96 -4.09
C PRO A 54 -14.51 -1.72 -3.33
N GLU A 55 -15.55 -1.07 -3.86
CA GLU A 55 -16.03 0.24 -3.44
C GLU A 55 -16.29 0.34 -1.93
N HIS A 56 -17.12 -0.54 -1.38
CA HIS A 56 -17.50 -0.49 0.04
C HIS A 56 -16.28 -0.58 0.97
N PHE A 57 -15.34 -1.47 0.66
CA PHE A 57 -14.13 -1.64 1.45
C PHE A 57 -13.24 -0.40 1.38
N LEU A 58 -12.96 0.10 0.18
CA LEU A 58 -12.08 1.24 0.00
C LEU A 58 -12.68 2.53 0.55
N HIS A 59 -13.98 2.75 0.36
CA HIS A 59 -14.65 3.93 0.92
C HIS A 59 -14.74 3.87 2.45
N GLY A 60 -15.09 2.71 3.03
CA GLY A 60 -15.08 2.55 4.49
C GLY A 60 -13.68 2.76 5.09
N LYS A 61 -12.64 2.23 4.44
CA LYS A 61 -11.24 2.46 4.79
C LYS A 61 -10.91 3.97 4.80
N VAL A 62 -11.26 4.72 3.75
CA VAL A 62 -11.06 6.19 3.69
C VAL A 62 -11.86 6.91 4.78
N GLN A 63 -13.10 6.51 5.04
CA GLN A 63 -13.92 7.13 6.08
C GLN A 63 -13.29 7.01 7.46
N GLN A 64 -12.72 5.84 7.79
CA GLN A 64 -12.20 5.56 9.13
C GLN A 64 -10.75 6.00 9.37
N MET A 65 -9.90 6.03 8.34
CA MET A 65 -8.49 6.42 8.51
C MET A 65 -8.34 7.90 8.86
N THR A 66 -7.49 8.22 9.83
CA THR A 66 -7.10 9.61 10.12
C THR A 66 -5.62 9.84 9.86
N HIS A 67 -4.82 8.78 9.81
CA HIS A 67 -3.40 8.81 9.50
C HIS A 67 -3.05 7.60 8.62
N VAL A 68 -2.13 7.78 7.68
CA VAL A 68 -1.57 6.68 6.87
C VAL A 68 -0.05 6.66 7.01
N ILE A 69 0.52 5.49 7.29
CA ILE A 69 1.96 5.24 7.25
C ILE A 69 2.20 4.22 6.15
N SER A 70 2.97 4.57 5.13
CA SER A 70 3.37 3.61 4.09
C SER A 70 4.87 3.35 4.19
N VAL A 71 5.22 2.09 4.42
CA VAL A 71 6.61 1.63 4.41
C VAL A 71 6.96 1.25 2.98
N ILE A 72 7.97 1.92 2.43
CA ILE A 72 8.52 1.64 1.11
C ILE A 72 9.72 0.72 1.30
N ALA A 73 9.58 -0.51 0.83
CA ALA A 73 10.64 -1.49 0.79
C ALA A 73 10.41 -2.41 -0.41
N GLU A 74 11.50 -2.87 -1.02
CA GLU A 74 11.44 -3.71 -2.23
C GLU A 74 12.20 -5.02 -1.97
N ALA A 75 11.55 -6.15 -2.25
CA ALA A 75 12.20 -7.46 -2.24
C ALA A 75 12.81 -7.80 -3.61
N ASP A 76 12.22 -7.29 -4.69
CA ASP A 76 12.67 -7.45 -6.08
C ASP A 76 12.27 -6.21 -6.91
N LYS A 77 13.26 -5.45 -7.40
CA LYS A 77 13.04 -4.25 -8.23
C LYS A 77 12.47 -4.59 -9.61
N TYR A 78 12.64 -5.84 -10.05
CA TYR A 78 12.24 -6.33 -11.35
C TYR A 78 11.00 -7.22 -11.29
N GLU A 79 10.26 -7.21 -10.17
CA GLU A 79 9.10 -8.07 -9.96
C GLU A 79 8.11 -7.95 -11.13
N LEU A 80 7.85 -6.73 -11.63
CA LEU A 80 6.92 -6.46 -12.72
C LEU A 80 7.57 -6.38 -14.11
N LYS A 81 8.87 -6.72 -14.25
CA LYS A 81 9.57 -6.68 -15.54
C LYS A 81 8.91 -7.62 -16.55
N GLY A 82 8.41 -7.07 -17.66
CA GLY A 82 7.72 -7.83 -18.71
C GLY A 82 6.22 -8.02 -18.50
N VAL A 83 5.64 -7.49 -17.40
CA VAL A 83 4.19 -7.39 -17.25
C VAL A 83 3.65 -6.35 -18.24
N ASP A 84 2.48 -6.62 -18.83
CA ASP A 84 1.81 -5.70 -19.76
C ASP A 84 1.50 -4.35 -19.08
N PRO A 85 2.06 -3.23 -19.57
CA PRO A 85 1.79 -1.90 -19.03
C PRO A 85 0.31 -1.50 -19.07
N GLN A 86 -0.48 -2.03 -20.02
CA GLN A 86 -1.91 -1.73 -20.10
C GLN A 86 -2.69 -2.33 -18.92
N LYS A 87 -2.33 -3.56 -18.50
CA LYS A 87 -2.90 -4.19 -17.30
C LYS A 87 -2.57 -3.40 -16.03
N MET A 88 -1.33 -2.93 -15.92
CA MET A 88 -0.90 -2.07 -14.81
C MET A 88 -1.66 -0.74 -14.79
N ALA A 89 -1.77 -0.07 -15.95
CA ALA A 89 -2.50 1.19 -16.09
C ALA A 89 -4.00 1.04 -15.82
N ALA A 90 -4.62 -0.07 -16.24
CA ALA A 90 -6.01 -0.38 -15.95
C ALA A 90 -6.25 -0.54 -14.44
N ARG A 91 -5.32 -1.22 -13.73
CA ARG A 91 -5.38 -1.33 -12.27
C ARG A 91 -5.29 0.04 -11.60
N VAL A 92 -4.35 0.89 -12.00
CA VAL A 92 -4.22 2.26 -11.45
C VAL A 92 -5.49 3.07 -11.70
N SER A 93 -6.01 3.04 -12.93
CA SER A 93 -7.23 3.75 -13.34
C SER A 93 -8.43 3.34 -12.49
N SER A 94 -8.60 2.05 -12.23
CA SER A 94 -9.70 1.54 -11.39
C SER A 94 -9.65 2.04 -9.93
N ARG A 95 -8.51 2.58 -9.46
CA ARG A 95 -8.33 3.11 -8.10
C ARG A 95 -8.39 4.63 -8.00
N LYS A 96 -8.62 5.32 -9.12
CA LYS A 96 -8.76 6.79 -9.16
C LYS A 96 -9.79 7.32 -8.14
N PRO A 97 -11.01 6.77 -7.99
CA PRO A 97 -11.97 7.27 -7.01
C PRO A 97 -11.48 7.19 -5.56
N TYR A 98 -10.72 6.13 -5.23
CA TYR A 98 -10.11 5.98 -3.89
C TYR A 98 -9.03 7.03 -3.64
N ILE A 99 -8.19 7.30 -4.64
CA ILE A 99 -7.14 8.33 -4.57
C ILE A 99 -7.78 9.71 -4.38
N GLU A 100 -8.76 10.07 -5.22
CA GLU A 100 -9.45 11.36 -5.14
C GLU A 100 -10.10 11.59 -3.77
N LYS A 101 -10.77 10.58 -3.21
CA LYS A 101 -11.37 10.68 -1.87
C LYS A 101 -10.33 10.85 -0.76
N ARG A 102 -9.18 10.16 -0.86
CA ARG A 102 -8.08 10.35 0.10
C ARG A 102 -7.48 11.75 0.01
N THR A 103 -7.21 12.23 -1.20
CA THR A 103 -6.69 13.57 -1.45
C THR A 103 -7.65 14.63 -0.94
N GLN A 104 -8.95 14.50 -1.21
CA GLN A 104 -9.95 15.44 -0.67
C GLN A 104 -9.93 15.45 0.86
N LYS A 105 -9.87 14.28 1.51
CA LYS A 105 -9.83 14.18 2.98
C LYS A 105 -8.56 14.82 3.58
N GLU A 106 -7.44 14.69 2.88
CA GLU A 106 -6.19 15.37 3.24
C GLU A 106 -6.30 16.89 3.11
N LEU A 107 -6.82 17.40 1.99
CA LEU A 107 -7.01 18.83 1.75
C LEU A 107 -7.96 19.47 2.77
N GLU A 108 -8.91 18.71 3.30
CA GLU A 108 -9.79 19.12 4.39
C GLU A 108 -9.14 19.08 5.78
N GLY A 109 -7.87 18.66 5.89
CA GLY A 109 -7.13 18.52 7.15
C GLY A 109 -7.62 17.35 8.03
N LYS A 110 -8.42 16.43 7.47
CA LYS A 110 -9.02 15.30 8.20
C LYS A 110 -8.19 14.02 8.13
N MET A 111 -7.11 14.02 7.36
CA MET A 111 -6.19 12.90 7.22
C MET A 111 -4.78 13.40 6.97
N THR A 112 -3.79 12.78 7.60
CA THR A 112 -2.36 12.96 7.26
C THR A 112 -1.77 11.67 6.71
N TRP A 113 -0.62 11.76 6.05
CA TRP A 113 0.13 10.60 5.60
C TRP A 113 1.64 10.82 5.71
N THR A 114 2.38 9.73 5.80
CA THR A 114 3.84 9.74 5.77
C THR A 114 4.37 8.51 5.04
N LEU A 115 5.55 8.65 4.42
CA LEU A 115 6.27 7.59 3.75
C LEU A 115 7.58 7.35 4.49
N GLY A 116 7.90 6.09 4.77
CA GLY A 116 9.17 5.69 5.37
C GLY A 116 9.88 4.68 4.49
N LEU A 117 11.12 4.98 4.07
CA LEU A 117 11.97 4.01 3.40
C LEU A 117 12.54 3.02 4.41
N TYR A 118 12.43 1.73 4.12
CA TYR A 118 13.06 0.66 4.89
C TYR A 118 14.06 -0.06 3.98
N GLY A 119 15.34 -0.02 4.36
CA GLY A 119 16.40 -0.63 3.56
C GLY A 119 16.29 -2.15 3.53
N THR A 120 16.33 -2.72 2.33
CA THR A 120 16.38 -4.17 2.10
C THR A 120 17.70 -4.54 1.39
N PRO A 121 18.11 -5.82 1.41
CA PRO A 121 19.25 -6.27 0.60
C PRO A 121 19.12 -5.93 -0.88
N ALA A 122 17.96 -6.18 -1.49
CA ALA A 122 17.69 -5.87 -2.90
C ALA A 122 17.78 -4.36 -3.20
N MET A 123 17.41 -3.51 -2.24
CA MET A 123 17.60 -2.07 -2.39
C MET A 123 19.08 -1.67 -2.33
N ALA A 124 19.89 -2.33 -1.49
CA ALA A 124 21.30 -2.02 -1.24
C ALA A 124 22.25 -2.52 -2.33
N GLU A 125 21.96 -3.64 -3.00
CA GLU A 125 22.79 -4.19 -4.09
C GLU A 125 22.86 -3.32 -5.35
N GLU A 126 21.92 -2.38 -5.46
CA GLU A 126 21.68 -1.53 -6.63
C GLU A 126 22.01 -0.05 -6.34
N VAL A 127 22.81 0.22 -5.30
CA VAL A 127 23.32 1.56 -4.92
C VAL A 127 24.76 1.74 -5.36
#